data_AF-A0A6P8HZT4-F1
#
_entry.id   AF-A0A6P8HZT4-F1
#
_cell.length_a   1.000
_cell.length_b   1.000
_cell.length_c   1.000
_cell.angle_alpha   90.00
_cell.angle_beta   90.00
_cell.angle_gamma   90.00
#
_symmetry.space_group_name_H-M   'P 1'
#
loop_
_entity.id
_entity.type
_entity.pdbx_description
1 polymer ?
#
loop_
_entity_poly.entity_id
_entity_poly.type
_entity_poly.pdbx_seq_one_letter_code
_entity_poly.pdbx_strand_id
1 'polypeptide(L)'
;MDDIHRKILRENWAQLSRDLEPVRLIRHMTRVLSRKDEEEIKAQFLTRIRRVDIFLEILPRKGGNAFHCFIEALEKEQPHLAEILQKDEERVNIASLM
;
A
#
# COMPACT_ATOMS: atom_id res chain seq x y z
N MET A 1 -5.43 2.26 9.70
CA MET A 1 -5.41 3.20 8.59
C MET A 1 -6.71 3.97 8.70
N ASP A 2 -6.61 5.29 8.74
CA ASP A 2 -7.79 6.15 8.80
C ASP A 2 -8.52 6.23 7.45
N ASP A 3 -9.63 6.96 7.41
CA ASP A 3 -10.48 7.05 6.22
C ASP A 3 -9.83 7.84 5.08
N ILE A 4 -8.93 8.78 5.40
CA ILE A 4 -8.19 9.57 4.41
C ILE A 4 -7.22 8.67 3.66
N HIS A 5 -6.38 7.92 4.38
CA HIS A 5 -5.44 6.97 3.77
C HIS A 5 -6.17 5.89 2.95
N ARG A 6 -7.32 5.41 3.42
CA ARG A 6 -8.16 4.46 2.67
C ARG A 6 -8.74 5.08 1.39
N LYS A 7 -9.07 6.37 1.41
CA LYS A 7 -9.55 7.09 0.24
C LYS A 7 -8.42 7.24 -0.79
N ILE A 8 -7.23 7.68 -0.36
CA ILE A 8 -6.04 7.81 -1.23
C ILE A 8 -5.70 6.48 -1.92
N LEU A 9 -5.71 5.37 -1.19
CA LEU A 9 -5.49 4.04 -1.79
C LEU A 9 -6.53 3.68 -2.84
N ARG A 10 -7.81 4.00 -2.60
CA ARG A 10 -8.90 3.70 -3.54
C ARG A 10 -8.80 4.55 -4.80
N GLU A 11 -8.44 5.82 -4.67
CA GLU A 11 -8.26 6.73 -5.82
C GLU A 11 -7.07 6.31 -6.69
N ASN A 12 -6.02 5.75 -6.07
CA ASN A 12 -4.84 5.24 -6.77
C ASN A 12 -4.92 3.76 -7.16
N TRP A 13 -6.06 3.09 -6.94
CA TRP A 13 -6.19 1.64 -7.10
C TRP A 13 -5.79 1.17 -8.50
N ALA A 14 -6.23 1.85 -9.55
CA ALA A 14 -5.92 1.45 -10.92
C ALA A 14 -4.40 1.48 -11.20
N GLN A 15 -3.70 2.48 -10.69
CA GLN A 15 -2.25 2.62 -10.87
C GLN A 15 -1.48 1.60 -10.03
N LEU A 16 -1.87 1.43 -8.76
CA LEU A 16 -1.30 0.39 -7.89
C LEU A 16 -1.51 -1.00 -8.51
N SER A 17 -2.72 -1.31 -8.97
CA SER A 17 -3.01 -2.56 -9.65
C SER A 17 -2.20 -2.77 -10.91
N ARG A 18 -1.76 -1.72 -11.62
CA ARG A 18 -0.92 -1.84 -12.81
C ARG A 18 0.56 -2.04 -12.48
N ASP A 19 1.08 -1.28 -11.52
CA ASP A 19 2.53 -1.07 -11.37
C ASP A 19 3.10 -1.72 -10.10
N LEU A 20 2.28 -2.05 -9.09
CA LEU A 20 2.75 -2.58 -7.81
C LEU A 20 3.32 -4.00 -7.91
N GLU A 21 4.45 -4.22 -7.22
CA GLU A 21 5.12 -5.52 -7.06
C GLU A 21 5.16 -5.94 -5.58
N PRO A 22 4.03 -6.43 -5.02
CA PRO A 22 3.84 -6.57 -3.57
C PRO A 22 4.86 -7.51 -2.91
N VAL A 23 5.35 -8.53 -3.61
CA VAL A 23 6.37 -9.47 -3.08
C VAL A 23 7.69 -8.76 -2.75
N ARG A 24 8.02 -7.68 -3.47
CA ARG A 24 9.22 -6.89 -3.18
C ARG A 24 9.04 -6.05 -1.91
N LEU A 25 7.82 -5.59 -1.64
CA LEU A 25 7.50 -4.70 -0.52
C LEU A 25 7.36 -5.45 0.80
N ILE A 26 6.73 -6.63 0.81
CA ILE A 26 6.38 -7.33 2.05
C ILE A 26 7.57 -7.55 3.00
N ARG A 27 8.79 -7.73 2.47
CA ARG A 27 10.02 -7.86 3.27
C ARG A 27 10.37 -6.62 4.11
N HIS A 28 9.85 -5.46 3.72
CA HIS A 28 10.05 -4.18 4.41
C HIS A 28 8.87 -3.82 5.32
N MET A 29 7.81 -4.62 5.34
CA MET A 29 6.55 -4.32 6.03
C MET A 29 6.28 -5.24 7.24
N THR A 30 7.32 -5.89 7.78
CA THR A 30 7.22 -6.85 8.90
C THR A 30 6.69 -6.24 10.21
N ARG A 31 6.69 -4.90 10.33
CA ARG A 31 6.10 -4.16 11.46
C ARG A 31 4.56 -4.13 11.41
N VAL A 32 3.97 -4.43 10.26
CA VAL A 32 2.54 -4.26 9.95
C VAL A 32 1.92 -5.56 9.43
N LEU A 33 2.63 -6.28 8.56
CA LEU A 33 2.22 -7.58 8.03
C LEU A 33 2.69 -8.69 8.95
N SER A 34 1.77 -9.58 9.31
CA SER A 34 2.11 -10.83 9.98
C SER A 34 2.68 -11.84 8.98
N ARG A 35 3.37 -12.86 9.49
CA ARG A 35 3.82 -14.00 8.68
C ARG A 35 2.68 -14.64 7.86
N LYS A 36 1.49 -14.74 8.44
CA LYS A 36 0.31 -15.27 7.74
C LYS A 36 -0.10 -14.41 6.56
N ASP A 37 -0.07 -13.08 6.71
CA ASP A 37 -0.38 -12.15 5.62
C ASP A 37 0.63 -12.30 4.48
N GLU A 38 1.92 -12.39 4.82
CA GLU A 38 2.96 -12.62 3.83
C GLU A 38 2.77 -13.93 3.07
N GLU A 39 2.47 -15.03 3.79
CA GLU A 39 2.20 -16.34 3.19
C GLU A 39 0.98 -16.27 2.27
N GLU A 40 -0.10 -15.60 2.67
CA GLU A 40 -1.31 -15.42 1.87
C GLU A 40 -1.03 -14.64 0.57
N ILE A 41 -0.26 -13.56 0.65
CA ILE A 41 0.15 -12.76 -0.52
C ILE A 41 1.08 -13.59 -1.42
N LYS A 42 2.09 -14.28 -0.85
CA LYS A 42 3.07 -15.08 -1.61
C LYS A 42 2.44 -16.32 -2.26
N ALA A 43 1.42 -16.91 -1.65
CA ALA A 43 0.73 -18.11 -2.13
C ALA A 43 -0.05 -17.90 -3.42
N GLN A 44 -0.26 -16.65 -3.86
CA GLN A 44 -0.91 -16.35 -5.13
C GLN A 44 0.11 -16.39 -6.25
N PHE A 45 0.42 -17.61 -6.70
CA PHE A 45 1.40 -17.86 -7.75
C PHE A 45 0.89 -17.51 -9.15
N LEU A 46 -0.43 -17.50 -9.35
CA LEU A 46 -1.05 -17.40 -10.67
C LEU A 46 -0.85 -16.04 -11.34
N THR A 47 -1.00 -14.92 -10.62
CA THR A 47 -0.80 -13.58 -11.21
C THR A 47 -0.32 -12.55 -10.19
N ARG A 48 0.52 -11.60 -10.66
CA ARG A 48 0.87 -10.39 -9.90
C ARG A 48 -0.38 -9.61 -9.49
N ILE A 49 -1.37 -9.51 -10.38
CA ILE A 49 -2.63 -8.79 -10.12
C ILE A 49 -3.34 -9.34 -8.88
N ARG A 50 -3.49 -10.66 -8.75
CA ARG A 50 -4.10 -11.26 -7.56
C ARG A 50 -3.32 -10.96 -6.28
N ARG A 51 -1.99 -10.93 -6.35
CA ARG A 51 -1.15 -10.51 -5.21
C ARG A 51 -1.40 -9.06 -4.82
N VAL A 52 -1.58 -8.18 -5.80
CA VAL A 52 -1.90 -6.77 -5.55
C VAL A 52 -3.28 -6.64 -4.92
N ASP A 53 -4.30 -7.30 -5.45
CA ASP A 53 -5.65 -7.26 -4.89
C ASP A 53 -5.68 -7.69 -3.42
N ILE A 54 -5.04 -8.83 -3.11
CA ILE A 54 -4.96 -9.34 -1.74
C ILE A 54 -4.13 -8.42 -0.84
N PHE A 55 -3.00 -7.92 -1.33
CA PHE A 55 -2.20 -6.96 -0.58
C PHE A 55 -3.02 -5.71 -0.21
N LEU A 56 -3.73 -5.13 -1.18
CA LEU A 56 -4.54 -3.93 -0.98
C LEU A 56 -5.83 -4.19 -0.19
N GLU A 57 -6.33 -5.43 -0.16
CA GLU A 57 -7.42 -5.83 0.74
C GLU A 57 -6.96 -5.96 2.20
N ILE A 58 -5.77 -6.52 2.41
CA ILE A 58 -5.18 -6.75 3.73
C ILE A 58 -4.74 -5.44 4.38
N LEU A 59 -4.07 -4.58 3.62
CA LEU A 59 -3.36 -3.40 4.15
C LEU A 59 -4.23 -2.46 5.00
N PRO A 60 -5.46 -2.08 4.59
CA PRO A 60 -6.32 -1.20 5.39
C PRO A 60 -6.71 -1.76 6.77
N ARG A 61 -6.64 -3.10 6.94
CA ARG A 61 -7.00 -3.81 8.17
C ARG A 61 -5.88 -3.81 9.22
N LYS A 62 -4.67 -3.34 8.87
CA LYS A 62 -3.45 -3.47 9.72
C LYS A 62 -3.17 -2.32 10.68
N GLY A 63 -4.14 -1.44 10.93
CA GLY A 63 -3.99 -0.37 11.93
C GLY A 63 -3.35 0.91 11.40
N GLY A 64 -3.27 1.95 12.24
CA GLY A 64 -2.97 3.35 11.86
C GLY A 64 -1.70 3.53 11.03
N ASN A 65 -0.64 2.80 11.38
CA ASN A 65 0.69 2.96 10.77
C ASN A 65 0.85 2.22 9.43
N ALA A 66 -0.16 1.49 8.98
CA ALA A 66 -0.06 0.65 7.78
C ALA A 66 0.21 1.45 6.51
N PHE A 67 -0.38 2.64 6.37
CA PHE A 67 -0.17 3.51 5.21
C PHE A 67 1.26 4.02 5.14
N HIS A 68 1.76 4.63 6.22
CA HIS A 68 3.13 5.15 6.27
C HIS A 68 4.18 4.04 6.07
N CYS A 69 4.00 2.87 6.68
CA CYS A 69 4.92 1.73 6.47
C CYS A 69 4.89 1.24 5.02
N PHE A 70 3.74 1.32 4.34
CA PHE A 70 3.62 1.04 2.92
C PHE A 70 4.38 2.07 2.07
N ILE A 71 4.26 3.36 2.38
CA ILE A 71 5.04 4.43 1.74
C ILE A 71 6.55 4.19 1.91
N GLU A 72 7.03 3.93 3.13
CA GLU A 72 8.44 3.62 3.41
C GLU A 72 8.96 2.42 2.59
N ALA A 73 8.12 1.39 2.40
CA ALA A 73 8.46 0.24 1.58
C ALA A 73 8.50 0.60 0.08
N LEU A 74 7.58 1.44 -0.38
CA LEU A 74 7.56 1.95 -1.76
C LEU A 74 8.75 2.84 -2.05
N GLU A 75 9.18 3.72 -1.15
CA GLU A 75 10.37 4.55 -1.33
C GLU A 75 11.61 3.72 -1.63
N LYS A 76 11.71 2.53 -1.01
CA LYS A 76 12.84 1.60 -1.21
C LYS A 76 12.76 0.81 -2.51
N GLU A 77 11.56 0.38 -2.91
CA GLU A 77 11.39 -0.59 -4.01
C GLU A 77 10.82 0.00 -5.30
N GLN A 78 9.91 0.96 -5.16
CA GLN A 78 9.08 1.53 -6.22
C GLN A 78 8.81 3.03 -5.96
N PRO A 79 9.83 3.89 -5.92
CA PRO A 79 9.72 5.27 -5.43
C PRO A 79 8.72 6.13 -6.20
N HIS A 80 8.51 5.85 -7.49
CA HIS A 80 7.49 6.53 -8.29
C HIS A 80 6.06 6.36 -7.73
N LEU A 81 5.73 5.21 -7.14
CA LEU A 81 4.44 5.00 -6.48
C LEU A 81 4.36 5.69 -5.13
N ALA A 82 5.48 5.78 -4.38
CA ALA A 82 5.52 6.55 -3.14
C ALA A 82 5.23 8.02 -3.41
N GLU A 83 5.90 8.60 -4.42
CA GLU A 83 5.75 10.02 -4.78
C GLU A 83 4.29 10.38 -5.11
N ILE A 84 3.58 9.49 -5.81
CA ILE A 84 2.16 9.70 -6.14
C ILE A 84 1.31 9.74 -4.88
N LEU A 85 1.44 8.74 -4.01
CA LEU A 85 0.62 8.64 -2.80
C LEU A 85 0.92 9.76 -1.79
N GLN A 86 2.19 10.17 -1.68
CA GLN A 86 2.61 11.30 -0.83
C GLN A 86 2.03 12.63 -1.32
N LYS A 87 2.04 12.87 -2.63
CA LYS A 87 1.41 14.08 -3.20
C LYS A 87 -0.09 14.14 -2.93
N ASP A 88 -0.78 13.00 -2.99
CA ASP A 88 -2.20 12.95 -2.68
C ASP A 88 -2.49 13.14 -1.18
N GLU A 89 -1.64 12.58 -0.31
CA GLU A 89 -1.72 12.84 1.13
C GLU A 89 -1.49 14.33 1.46
N GLU A 90 -0.46 14.95 0.88
CA GLU A 90 -0.17 16.38 1.04
C GLU A 90 -1.35 17.25 0.56
N ARG A 91 -1.93 16.93 -0.59
CA ARG A 91 -3.10 17.64 -1.13
C ARG A 91 -4.30 17.57 -0.19
N VAL A 92 -4.59 16.39 0.36
CA VAL A 92 -5.71 16.23 1.32
C VAL A 92 -5.43 17.00 2.61
N ASN A 93 -4.19 16.96 3.11
CA ASN A 93 -3.81 17.72 4.30
C ASN A 93 -3.96 19.23 4.10
N ILE A 94 -3.53 19.77 2.96
CA ILE A 94 -3.73 21.19 2.61
C ILE A 94 -5.22 21.53 2.53
N ALA A 95 -6.02 20.69 1.85
CA ALA A 95 -7.46 20.89 1.73
C ALA A 95 -8.20 20.82 3.08
N SER A 96 -7.67 20.08 4.06
CA SER A 96 -8.26 19.98 5.40
C SER A 96 -7.95 21.20 6.30
N LEU A 97 -7.03 22.06 5.88
CA LEU A 97 -6.63 23.29 6.58
C LEU A 97 -7.31 24.55 6.04
N MET A 98 -8.03 24.45 4.91
CA MET A 98 -8.79 25.54 4.28
C MET A 98 -10.26 25.45 4.67
#